data_AF-A0A3M2A0A0-F1
#
_entry.id   AF-A0A3M2A0A0-F1
#
_cell.length_a   1.000
_cell.length_b   1.000
_cell.length_c   1.000
_cell.angle_alpha   90.00
_cell.angle_beta   90.00
_cell.angle_gamma   90.00
#
_symmetry.space_group_name_H-M   'P 1'
#
loop_
_entity.id
_entity.type
_entity.pdbx_description
1 polymer ?
#
loop_
_entity_poly.entity_id
_entity_poly.type
_entity_poly.pdbx_seq_one_letter_code
_entity_poly.pdbx_strand_id
1 'polypeptide(L)'
;MLRALRAARRRMAKRRRTVGPAKRTTRDTAGRDWRKVRAQQYRRVVAGALRHDDDCPACGEPFDERMTHCPFCGIHRPYYDGPTSFPARCDRCGRGVKLDWKFCAHCYGGSIGPASTRTYTDRRYVGRCASPTCTRRVLVPFSRYCPWCRTKVRRAWRLPRCHARCPKCGWGVAAGFWSHCGFCGTPLPTPRRRT
;
A
#
# COMPACT_ATOMS: atom_id res chain seq x y z
N MET A 1 12.44 -10.49 -66.55
CA MET A 1 12.08 -11.36 -65.40
C MET A 1 13.23 -11.74 -64.44
N LEU A 2 14.52 -11.50 -64.73
CA LEU A 2 15.63 -11.98 -63.87
C LEU A 2 16.09 -11.03 -62.74
N ARG A 3 15.60 -9.77 -62.67
CA ARG A 3 15.98 -8.81 -61.61
C ARG A 3 15.14 -8.90 -60.34
N ALA A 4 13.89 -9.36 -60.43
CA ALA A 4 12.99 -9.46 -59.27
C ALA A 4 13.36 -10.59 -58.30
N LEU A 5 13.88 -11.71 -58.81
CA LEU A 5 14.28 -12.87 -57.98
C LEU A 5 15.59 -12.65 -57.20
N ARG A 6 16.47 -11.75 -57.65
CA ARG A 6 17.71 -11.40 -56.92
C ARG A 6 17.44 -10.52 -55.69
N ALA A 7 16.39 -9.68 -55.73
CA ALA A 7 16.00 -8.82 -54.60
C ALA A 7 15.35 -9.63 -53.45
N ALA A 8 14.60 -10.68 -53.77
CA ALA A 8 13.95 -11.55 -52.77
C ALA A 8 14.97 -12.38 -51.96
N ARG A 9 16.03 -12.87 -52.60
CA ARG A 9 17.10 -13.64 -51.90
C ARG A 9 17.91 -12.81 -50.90
N ARG A 10 18.10 -11.50 -51.13
CA ARG A 10 18.83 -10.63 -50.19
C ARG A 10 18.04 -10.28 -48.92
N ARG A 11 16.70 -10.33 -48.96
CA ARG A 11 15.85 -10.05 -47.78
C ARG A 11 15.74 -11.25 -46.83
N MET A 12 15.87 -12.48 -47.33
CA MET A 12 15.82 -13.71 -46.52
C MET A 12 17.13 -13.98 -45.75
N ALA A 13 18.28 -13.54 -46.26
CA ALA A 13 19.58 -13.75 -45.60
C ALA A 13 19.85 -12.78 -44.42
N LYS A 14 19.15 -11.64 -44.36
CA LYS A 14 19.37 -10.61 -43.31
C LYS A 14 18.54 -10.83 -42.04
N ARG A 15 17.63 -11.82 -42.03
CA ARG A 15 16.80 -12.18 -40.87
C ARG A 15 17.40 -13.25 -39.95
N ARG A 16 18.59 -13.76 -40.25
CA ARG A 16 19.24 -14.85 -39.49
C ARG A 16 20.45 -14.44 -38.64
N ARG A 17 20.73 -13.14 -38.47
CA ARG A 17 21.84 -12.68 -37.65
C ARG A 17 21.46 -11.51 -36.77
N THR A 18 20.91 -11.82 -35.59
CA THR A 18 21.24 -11.21 -34.29
C THR A 18 20.49 -11.95 -33.18
N VAL A 19 20.69 -13.27 -33.08
CA VAL A 19 20.57 -13.94 -31.77
C VAL A 19 21.97 -13.90 -31.20
N GLY A 20 22.29 -12.82 -30.49
CA GLY A 20 23.48 -12.77 -29.65
C GLY A 20 23.44 -13.92 -28.63
N PRO A 21 24.58 -14.37 -28.10
CA PRO A 21 24.61 -15.47 -27.15
C PRO A 21 23.66 -15.15 -26.00
N ALA A 22 22.64 -15.99 -25.82
CA ALA A 22 21.75 -15.93 -24.68
C ALA A 22 22.63 -15.98 -23.43
N LYS A 23 22.78 -14.84 -22.76
CA LYS A 23 23.41 -14.80 -21.44
C LYS A 23 22.68 -15.83 -20.60
N ARG A 24 23.39 -16.89 -20.18
CA ARG A 24 22.95 -17.84 -19.16
C ARG A 24 22.47 -17.00 -17.97
N THR A 25 21.17 -16.77 -17.87
CA THR A 25 20.60 -16.16 -16.67
C THR A 25 20.73 -17.21 -15.60
N THR A 26 21.61 -16.88 -14.67
CA THR A 26 21.90 -17.58 -13.46
C THR A 26 20.61 -18.03 -12.77
N ARG A 27 20.71 -19.22 -12.17
CA ARG A 27 19.71 -19.99 -11.42
C ARG A 27 19.04 -19.24 -10.25
N ASP A 28 19.30 -17.94 -10.08
CA ASP A 28 18.78 -17.03 -9.04
C ASP A 28 17.42 -16.39 -9.38
N THR A 29 16.89 -16.61 -10.58
CA THR A 29 15.62 -15.97 -10.99
C THR A 29 14.40 -16.61 -10.34
N ALA A 30 14.44 -17.92 -10.05
CA ALA A 30 13.30 -18.65 -9.47
C ALA A 30 12.90 -18.16 -8.06
N GLY A 31 13.88 -17.77 -7.24
CA GLY A 31 13.66 -17.19 -5.91
C GLY A 31 13.12 -15.75 -5.94
N ARG A 32 13.45 -14.99 -6.99
CA ARG A 32 12.95 -13.62 -7.19
C ARG A 32 11.57 -13.59 -7.81
N ASP A 33 11.21 -14.63 -8.55
CA ASP A 33 9.94 -14.71 -9.27
C ASP A 33 8.77 -14.96 -8.32
N TRP A 34 8.91 -15.89 -7.34
CA TRP A 34 7.81 -16.17 -6.42
C TRP A 34 7.44 -14.96 -5.54
N ARG A 35 8.41 -14.13 -5.14
CA ARG A 35 8.14 -12.89 -4.39
C ARG A 35 7.33 -11.91 -5.22
N LYS A 36 7.68 -11.74 -6.50
CA LYS A 36 6.92 -10.90 -7.43
C LYS A 36 5.51 -11.42 -7.63
N VAL A 37 5.35 -12.73 -7.83
CA VAL A 37 4.03 -13.38 -7.95
C VAL A 37 3.21 -13.17 -6.68
N ARG A 38 3.79 -13.39 -5.50
CA ARG A 38 3.13 -13.17 -4.20
C ARG A 38 2.73 -11.71 -4.01
N ALA A 39 3.62 -10.76 -4.31
CA ALA A 39 3.33 -9.34 -4.23
C ALA A 39 2.21 -8.93 -5.18
N GLN A 40 2.18 -9.48 -6.40
CA GLN A 40 1.10 -9.24 -7.36
C GLN A 40 -0.23 -9.82 -6.89
N GLN A 41 -0.25 -11.05 -6.36
CA GLN A 41 -1.43 -11.66 -5.77
C GLN A 41 -1.94 -10.85 -4.59
N TYR A 42 -1.05 -10.43 -3.69
CA TYR A 42 -1.37 -9.55 -2.57
C TYR A 42 -2.06 -8.27 -3.06
N ARG A 43 -1.44 -7.54 -3.99
CA ARG A 43 -1.98 -6.29 -4.57
C ARG A 43 -3.40 -6.50 -5.12
N ARG A 44 -3.71 -7.65 -5.72
CA ARG A 44 -5.06 -7.98 -6.21
C ARG A 44 -6.06 -8.24 -5.09
N VAL A 45 -5.65 -8.94 -4.02
CA VAL A 45 -6.52 -9.28 -2.89
C VAL A 45 -6.95 -8.03 -2.13
N VAL A 46 -6.01 -7.10 -1.90
CA VAL A 46 -6.26 -5.88 -1.11
C VAL A 46 -6.53 -4.63 -1.95
N ALA A 47 -6.64 -4.81 -3.28
CA ALA A 47 -6.93 -3.74 -4.23
C ALA A 47 -8.14 -2.91 -3.81
N GLY A 48 -8.01 -1.58 -3.92
CA GLY A 48 -9.06 -0.62 -3.58
C GLY A 48 -9.17 -0.31 -2.08
N ALA A 49 -8.70 -1.18 -1.20
CA ALA A 49 -8.63 -0.90 0.23
C ALA A 49 -7.31 -0.25 0.61
N LEU A 50 -6.22 -0.81 0.09
CA LEU A 50 -4.84 -0.38 0.32
C LEU A 50 -4.21 0.12 -0.99
N ARG A 51 -3.37 1.14 -0.88
CA ARG A 51 -2.49 1.67 -1.91
C ARG A 51 -1.14 0.99 -1.78
N HIS A 52 -0.50 0.72 -2.91
CA HIS A 52 0.75 -0.02 -3.01
C HIS A 52 1.72 0.69 -3.97
N ASP A 53 1.72 2.02 -3.90
CA ASP A 53 2.54 2.88 -4.74
C ASP A 53 3.96 3.05 -4.18
N ASP A 54 4.21 2.52 -2.98
CA ASP A 54 5.50 2.50 -2.30
C ASP A 54 5.85 1.07 -1.89
N ASP A 55 7.15 0.80 -1.78
CA ASP A 55 7.69 -0.47 -1.31
C ASP A 55 8.50 -0.23 -0.03
N CYS A 56 8.53 -1.22 0.87
CA CYS A 56 9.25 -1.10 2.12
C CYS A 56 10.77 -1.08 1.87
N PRO A 57 11.52 -0.05 2.32
CA PRO A 57 12.96 0.05 2.04
C PRO A 57 13.77 -1.09 2.67
N ALA A 58 13.26 -1.71 3.74
CA ALA A 58 13.97 -2.79 4.42
C ALA A 58 13.80 -4.17 3.75
N CYS A 59 12.69 -4.44 3.07
CA CYS A 59 12.41 -5.77 2.51
C CYS A 59 11.94 -5.78 1.05
N GLY A 60 11.68 -4.61 0.46
CA GLY A 60 11.20 -4.44 -0.92
C GLY A 60 9.75 -4.86 -1.15
N GLU A 61 8.99 -5.19 -0.11
CA GLU A 61 7.58 -5.62 -0.24
C GLU A 61 6.61 -4.43 -0.22
N PRO A 62 5.42 -4.54 -0.86
CA PRO A 62 4.52 -3.41 -1.01
C PRO A 62 4.02 -2.84 0.32
N PHE A 63 3.98 -1.51 0.42
CA PHE A 63 3.67 -0.78 1.64
C PHE A 63 2.58 0.28 1.40
N ASP A 64 1.77 0.56 2.42
CA ASP A 64 0.70 1.56 2.35
C ASP A 64 0.95 2.70 3.34
N GLU A 65 0.71 3.94 2.90
CA GLU A 65 0.89 5.18 3.68
C GLU A 65 0.07 5.27 4.98
N ARG A 66 -0.88 4.37 5.23
CA ARG A 66 -1.70 4.32 6.45
C ARG A 66 -1.18 3.31 7.47
N MET A 67 -0.26 2.44 7.08
CA MET A 67 0.37 1.45 7.95
C MET A 67 1.54 2.04 8.72
N THR A 68 1.61 1.81 10.04
CA THR A 68 2.74 2.23 10.87
C THR A 68 3.89 1.23 10.89
N HIS A 69 3.65 -0.02 10.51
CA HIS A 69 4.65 -1.08 10.46
C HIS A 69 4.60 -1.77 9.11
N CYS A 70 5.74 -2.25 8.61
CA CYS A 70 5.71 -3.11 7.42
C CYS A 70 4.99 -4.42 7.75
N PRO A 71 3.95 -4.80 6.99
CA PRO A 71 3.23 -6.04 7.27
C PRO A 71 4.03 -7.32 6.96
N PHE A 72 5.15 -7.19 6.25
CA PHE A 72 6.02 -8.30 5.88
C PHE A 72 7.17 -8.46 6.87
N CYS A 73 8.05 -7.47 7.00
CA CYS A 73 9.22 -7.56 7.89
C CYS A 73 9.00 -6.99 9.31
N GLY A 74 7.87 -6.32 9.58
CA GLY A 74 7.56 -5.79 10.91
C GLY A 74 8.22 -4.46 11.26
N ILE A 75 9.11 -3.91 10.42
CA ILE A 75 9.82 -2.66 10.71
C ILE A 75 8.83 -1.52 10.98
N HIS A 76 9.04 -0.78 12.07
CA HIS A 76 8.25 0.39 12.43
C HIS A 76 8.69 1.61 11.58
N ARG A 77 7.73 2.29 10.95
CA ARG A 77 7.94 3.51 10.16
C ARG A 77 7.19 4.69 10.80
N PRO A 78 7.82 5.41 11.75
CA PRO A 78 7.21 6.57 12.38
C PRO A 78 7.02 7.73 11.38
N TYR A 79 7.95 7.87 10.44
CA TYR A 79 7.90 8.82 9.33
C TYR A 79 7.70 8.09 7.99
N TYR A 80 6.92 8.68 7.10
CA TYR A 80 6.61 8.18 5.77
C TYR A 80 6.95 9.22 4.70
N ASP A 81 7.92 8.90 3.88
CA ASP A 81 8.49 9.71 2.80
C ASP A 81 7.97 9.34 1.41
N GLY A 82 7.23 8.22 1.29
CA GLY A 82 6.68 7.75 0.02
C GLY A 82 5.56 8.65 -0.56
N PRO A 83 5.02 8.34 -1.74
CA PRO A 83 3.93 9.08 -2.35
C PRO A 83 2.66 9.09 -1.48
N THR A 84 1.90 10.19 -1.53
CA THR A 84 0.61 10.31 -0.84
C THR A 84 -0.53 10.59 -1.80
N SER A 85 -1.71 10.09 -1.46
CA SER A 85 -2.95 10.30 -2.20
C SER A 85 -3.72 11.56 -1.81
N PHE A 86 -3.19 12.30 -0.85
CA PHE A 86 -3.79 13.47 -0.24
C PHE A 86 -3.13 14.76 -0.76
N PRO A 87 -3.83 15.90 -0.71
CA PRO A 87 -3.31 17.17 -1.22
C PRO A 87 -2.14 17.74 -0.42
N ALA A 88 -1.95 17.30 0.82
CA ALA A 88 -0.86 17.75 1.69
C ALA A 88 -0.27 16.59 2.51
N ARG A 89 0.88 16.82 3.14
CA ARG A 89 1.62 15.85 3.97
C ARG A 89 1.84 16.40 5.35
N CYS A 90 1.64 15.58 6.39
CA CYS A 90 1.90 15.93 7.78
C CYS A 90 3.39 16.14 8.08
N ASP A 91 3.80 17.30 8.59
CA ASP A 91 5.21 17.59 8.91
C ASP A 91 5.82 16.64 9.96
N ARG A 92 4.99 16.07 10.84
CA ARG A 92 5.47 15.16 11.90
C ARG A 92 5.69 13.73 11.45
N CYS A 93 4.88 13.23 10.51
CA CYS A 93 4.91 11.82 10.13
C CYS A 93 5.00 11.57 8.62
N GLY A 94 5.03 12.63 7.81
CA GLY A 94 5.10 12.63 6.34
C GLY A 94 3.89 12.04 5.60
N ARG A 95 2.91 11.48 6.33
CA ARG A 95 1.69 10.86 5.78
C ARG A 95 0.69 11.89 5.27
N GLY A 96 -0.12 11.47 4.31
CA GLY A 96 -1.16 12.29 3.72
C GLY A 96 -2.14 12.90 4.71
N VAL A 97 -2.48 14.16 4.49
CA VAL A 97 -3.54 14.87 5.19
C VAL A 97 -4.34 15.73 4.23
N LYS A 98 -5.58 16.03 4.60
CA LYS A 98 -6.35 17.06 3.90
C LYS A 98 -6.14 18.44 4.49
N LEU A 99 -6.38 19.44 3.65
CA LEU A 99 -6.30 20.86 4.00
C LEU A 99 -7.38 21.31 5.00
N ASP A 100 -8.47 20.55 5.13
CA ASP A 100 -9.57 20.84 6.07
C ASP A 100 -9.44 20.09 7.41
N TRP A 101 -8.36 19.30 7.59
CA TRP A 101 -8.13 18.55 8.82
C TRP A 101 -7.50 19.43 9.89
N LYS A 102 -8.07 19.41 11.10
CA LYS A 102 -7.50 20.08 12.28
C LYS A 102 -6.33 19.28 12.88
N PHE A 103 -6.31 17.97 12.66
CA PHE A 103 -5.30 17.07 13.21
C PHE A 103 -4.94 15.99 12.21
N CYS A 104 -3.70 15.51 12.25
CA CYS A 104 -3.30 14.34 11.49
C CYS A 104 -4.03 13.08 12.00
N ALA A 105 -4.73 12.39 11.09
CA ALA A 105 -5.45 11.15 11.40
C ALA A 105 -4.53 9.97 11.78
N HIS A 106 -3.23 10.07 11.50
CA HIS A 106 -2.23 9.01 11.72
C HIS A 106 -1.41 9.21 13.00
N CYS A 107 -0.89 10.42 13.23
CA CYS A 107 0.06 10.71 14.30
C CYS A 107 -0.43 11.75 15.31
N TYR A 108 -1.70 12.15 15.28
CA TYR A 108 -2.29 13.22 16.12
C TYR A 108 -1.62 14.61 16.02
N GLY A 109 -0.61 14.78 15.17
CA GLY A 109 0.08 16.04 14.95
C GLY A 109 -0.89 17.20 14.68
N GLY A 110 -0.52 18.39 15.15
CA GLY A 110 -1.29 19.62 14.91
C GLY A 110 -1.51 19.88 13.43
N SER A 111 -2.58 20.62 13.13
CA SER A 111 -2.99 20.96 11.76
C SER A 111 -1.85 21.58 10.96
N ILE A 112 -1.63 21.02 9.77
CA ILE A 112 -1.34 21.85 8.60
C ILE A 112 -2.54 22.78 8.49
N GLY A 113 -2.31 24.07 8.73
CA GLY A 113 -3.34 25.05 9.05
C GLY A 113 -4.54 24.99 8.10
N PRO A 114 -5.71 25.53 8.50
CA PRO A 114 -6.85 25.61 7.61
C PRO A 114 -6.47 26.53 6.43
N ALA A 115 -5.89 25.98 5.38
CA ALA A 115 -5.62 26.71 4.15
C ALA A 115 -6.94 27.07 3.44
N SER A 116 -8.06 26.49 3.89
CA SER A 116 -9.37 26.83 3.35
C SER A 116 -10.49 26.63 4.36
N THR A 117 -11.44 27.56 4.39
CA THR A 117 -12.79 27.39 4.95
C THR A 117 -13.66 26.42 4.13
N ARG A 118 -13.14 25.96 2.98
CA ARG A 118 -13.85 25.08 2.05
C ARG A 118 -14.01 23.68 2.63
N THR A 119 -15.26 23.23 2.67
CA THR A 119 -15.62 21.87 3.03
C THR A 119 -15.61 21.00 1.78
N TYR A 120 -14.78 19.95 1.77
CA TYR A 120 -14.77 18.97 0.69
C TYR A 120 -15.57 17.73 1.08
N THR A 121 -16.59 17.40 0.28
CA THR A 121 -17.22 16.08 0.32
C THR A 121 -16.25 15.08 -0.34
N ASP A 122 -15.85 14.05 0.41
CA ASP A 122 -14.96 13.02 -0.12
C ASP A 122 -15.57 11.64 0.15
N ARG A 123 -15.70 10.87 -0.92
CA ARG A 123 -16.21 9.50 -0.91
C ARG A 123 -15.33 8.55 -0.10
N ARG A 124 -14.09 8.93 0.23
CA ARG A 124 -13.18 8.15 1.09
C ARG A 124 -13.66 8.04 2.54
N TYR A 125 -14.55 8.91 3.03
CA TYR A 125 -15.06 8.80 4.39
C TYR A 125 -16.11 7.68 4.50
N VAL A 126 -15.80 6.64 5.29
CA VAL A 126 -16.69 5.47 5.43
C VAL A 126 -16.98 5.11 6.90
N GLY A 127 -16.24 5.67 7.85
CA GLY A 127 -16.45 5.46 9.27
C GLY A 127 -17.13 6.63 9.95
N ARG A 128 -17.55 6.40 11.20
CA ARG A 128 -18.01 7.47 12.09
C ARG A 128 -17.19 7.60 13.36
N CYS A 129 -16.93 8.83 13.79
CA CYS A 129 -16.28 9.10 15.07
C CYS A 129 -17.26 8.82 16.22
N ALA A 130 -16.78 8.16 17.28
CA ALA A 130 -17.59 7.85 18.45
C ALA A 130 -17.74 9.03 19.43
N SER A 131 -16.94 10.10 19.29
CA SER A 131 -17.01 11.24 20.20
C SER A 131 -18.30 12.05 19.96
N PRO A 132 -19.11 12.31 21.00
CA PRO A 132 -20.33 13.11 20.88
C PRO A 132 -20.02 14.57 20.51
N THR A 133 -18.87 15.09 20.93
CA THR A 133 -18.42 16.46 20.66
C THR A 133 -17.80 16.64 19.27
N CYS A 134 -17.64 15.56 18.51
CA CYS A 134 -17.11 15.66 17.15
C CYS A 134 -18.17 16.27 16.22
N THR A 135 -17.89 17.43 15.64
CA THR A 135 -18.82 18.13 14.74
C THR A 135 -19.05 17.35 13.45
N ARG A 136 -18.00 16.80 12.84
CA ARG A 136 -18.09 16.15 11.52
C ARG A 136 -18.50 14.68 11.58
N ARG A 137 -18.14 13.99 12.67
CA ARG A 137 -18.39 12.56 12.92
C ARG A 137 -18.07 11.59 11.77
N VAL A 138 -17.37 11.99 10.72
CA VAL A 138 -16.89 11.10 9.65
C VAL A 138 -15.52 10.55 10.03
N LEU A 139 -14.99 9.53 9.34
CA LEU A 139 -13.63 9.01 9.52
C LEU A 139 -13.13 8.40 8.20
N VAL A 140 -11.85 8.65 7.87
CA VAL A 140 -11.19 7.93 6.78
C VAL A 140 -10.79 6.52 7.23
N PRO A 141 -10.81 5.52 6.32
CA PRO A 141 -10.35 4.18 6.60
C PRO A 141 -8.97 4.16 7.23
N PHE A 142 -8.77 3.26 8.19
CA PHE A 142 -7.49 3.03 8.86
C PHE A 142 -6.92 4.25 9.61
N SER A 143 -7.76 5.27 9.91
CA SER A 143 -7.38 6.36 10.80
C SER A 143 -7.17 5.86 12.23
N ARG A 144 -6.11 6.35 12.90
CA ARG A 144 -5.86 6.10 14.34
C ARG A 144 -6.51 7.16 15.22
N TYR A 145 -6.66 8.37 14.69
CA TYR A 145 -7.27 9.51 15.37
C TYR A 145 -8.31 10.16 14.49
N CYS A 146 -9.28 10.79 15.13
CA CYS A 146 -10.25 11.63 14.47
C CYS A 146 -9.59 12.95 14.04
N PRO A 147 -9.55 13.30 12.74
CA PRO A 147 -8.87 14.51 12.28
C PRO A 147 -9.57 15.83 12.68
N TRP A 148 -10.75 15.79 13.29
CA TRP A 148 -11.46 17.01 13.74
C TRP A 148 -11.46 17.21 15.25
N CYS A 149 -11.56 16.14 16.04
CA CYS A 149 -11.65 16.23 17.51
C CYS A 149 -10.53 15.50 18.25
N ARG A 150 -9.52 14.98 17.53
CA ARG A 150 -8.35 14.27 18.07
C ARG A 150 -8.64 12.96 18.83
N THR A 151 -9.90 12.60 19.05
CA THR A 151 -10.27 11.37 19.74
C THR A 151 -9.66 10.14 19.06
N LYS A 152 -9.05 9.26 19.87
CA LYS A 152 -8.48 8.00 19.40
C LYS A 152 -9.58 7.09 18.86
N VAL A 153 -9.42 6.63 17.63
CA VAL A 153 -10.37 5.75 16.96
C VAL A 153 -10.17 4.33 17.48
N ARG A 154 -11.15 3.80 18.22
CA ARG A 154 -11.17 2.40 18.68
C ARG A 154 -11.83 1.45 17.69
N ARG A 155 -12.32 1.97 16.56
CA ARG A 155 -12.95 1.17 15.50
C ARG A 155 -11.94 0.22 14.87
N ALA A 156 -12.28 -1.06 14.83
CA ALA A 156 -11.57 -2.04 14.03
C ALA A 156 -11.93 -1.86 12.55
N TRP A 157 -10.97 -1.47 11.73
CA TRP A 157 -11.15 -1.35 10.29
C TRP A 157 -11.08 -2.73 9.64
N ARG A 158 -12.07 -3.09 8.84
CA ARG A 158 -12.03 -4.33 8.05
C ARG A 158 -11.23 -4.09 6.78
N LEU A 159 -10.47 -5.10 6.37
CA LEU A 159 -9.82 -5.13 5.08
C LEU A 159 -10.77 -5.90 4.13
N PRO A 160 -11.32 -5.26 3.08
CA PRO A 160 -12.14 -5.93 2.08
C PRO A 160 -11.49 -7.23 1.59
N ARG A 161 -12.31 -8.27 1.34
CA ARG A 161 -11.86 -9.61 0.90
C ARG A 161 -10.94 -10.35 1.87
N CYS A 162 -10.73 -9.82 3.07
CA CYS A 162 -9.95 -10.44 4.14
C CYS A 162 -10.83 -10.62 5.38
N HIS A 163 -11.00 -11.86 5.83
CA HIS A 163 -11.80 -12.18 7.02
C HIS A 163 -10.98 -12.18 8.30
N ALA A 164 -9.66 -12.36 8.18
CA ALA A 164 -8.76 -12.41 9.32
C ALA A 164 -8.60 -11.04 9.99
N ARG A 165 -8.40 -11.06 11.30
CA ARG A 165 -8.16 -9.87 12.13
C ARG A 165 -6.90 -10.06 12.95
N CYS A 166 -6.22 -8.95 13.22
CA CYS A 166 -5.11 -8.94 14.15
C CYS A 166 -5.61 -9.26 15.57
N PRO A 167 -5.00 -10.22 16.29
CA PRO A 167 -5.44 -10.58 17.64
C PRO A 167 -5.24 -9.44 18.66
N LYS A 168 -4.29 -8.52 18.43
CA LYS A 168 -4.01 -7.40 19.35
C LYS A 168 -4.90 -6.19 19.11
N CYS A 169 -4.97 -5.68 17.88
CA CYS A 169 -5.70 -4.44 17.59
C CYS A 169 -7.09 -4.65 16.96
N GLY A 170 -7.42 -5.88 16.55
CA GLY A 170 -8.69 -6.22 15.91
C GLY A 170 -8.85 -5.75 14.46
N TRP A 171 -7.88 -5.02 13.90
CA TRP A 171 -7.96 -4.53 12.51
C TRP A 171 -7.80 -5.68 11.52
N GLY A 172 -8.41 -5.54 10.35
CA GLY A 172 -8.35 -6.51 9.27
C GLY A 172 -6.91 -6.71 8.79
N VAL A 173 -6.54 -7.96 8.55
CA VAL A 173 -5.21 -8.36 8.10
C VAL A 173 -5.31 -9.33 6.95
N ALA A 174 -4.35 -9.27 6.03
CA ALA A 174 -4.23 -10.25 4.96
C ALA A 174 -3.37 -11.44 5.45
N ALA A 175 -3.92 -12.29 6.32
CA ALA A 175 -3.16 -13.34 7.03
C ALA A 175 -2.46 -14.37 6.12
N GLY A 176 -2.91 -14.55 4.87
CA GLY A 176 -2.21 -15.38 3.87
C GLY A 176 -0.92 -14.73 3.33
N PHE A 177 -0.71 -13.44 3.56
CA PHE A 177 0.39 -12.66 3.02
C PHE A 177 1.23 -11.98 4.10
N TRP A 178 0.62 -11.50 5.18
CA TRP A 178 1.29 -10.70 6.20
C TRP A 178 1.87 -11.57 7.30
N SER A 179 3.11 -11.28 7.69
CA SER A 179 3.74 -11.86 8.88
C SER A 179 3.52 -10.98 10.11
N HIS A 180 3.22 -9.70 9.91
CA HIS A 180 3.03 -8.70 10.96
C HIS A 180 1.78 -7.86 10.68
N CYS A 181 1.14 -7.36 11.73
CA CYS A 181 0.08 -6.38 11.58
C CYS A 181 0.67 -5.04 11.14
N GLY A 182 0.31 -4.56 9.95
CA GLY A 182 0.79 -3.27 9.44
C GLY A 182 0.40 -2.06 10.30
N PHE A 183 -0.52 -2.22 11.25
CA PHE A 183 -1.01 -1.12 12.07
C PHE A 183 -0.37 -1.10 13.47
N CYS A 184 -0.40 -2.23 14.19
CA CYS A 184 0.15 -2.32 15.56
C CYS A 184 1.48 -3.06 15.67
N GLY A 185 2.04 -3.58 14.57
CA GLY A 185 3.34 -4.25 14.53
C GLY A 185 3.36 -5.68 15.08
N THR A 186 2.25 -6.16 15.64
CA THR A 186 2.19 -7.48 16.27
C THR A 186 2.39 -8.59 15.23
N PRO A 187 3.26 -9.58 15.50
CA PRO A 187 3.36 -10.78 14.68
C PRO A 187 2.00 -11.45 14.50
N LEU A 188 1.72 -11.89 13.29
CA LEU A 188 0.49 -12.60 12.96
C LEU A 188 0.75 -14.11 13.02
N PRO A 189 -0.22 -14.90 13.51
CA PRO A 189 -0.09 -16.35 13.49
C PRO A 189 0.07 -16.82 12.04
N THR A 190 1.09 -17.64 11.80
CA THR A 190 1.31 -18.23 10.48
C THR A 190 0.08 -19.04 10.11
N PRO A 191 -0.48 -18.90 8.88
CA PRO A 191 -1.59 -19.73 8.46
C PRO A 191 -1.15 -21.19 8.54
N ARG A 192 -1.83 -21.97 9.40
CA ARG A 192 -1.61 -23.42 9.47
C ARG A 192 -1.88 -23.98 8.08
N ARG A 193 -0.87 -24.57 7.44
CA ARG A 193 -1.09 -25.34 6.22
C ARG A 193 -2.07 -26.45 6.60
N ARG A 194 -3.24 -26.47 5.96
CA ARG A 194 -4.09 -27.65 6.00
C ARG A 194 -3.30 -28.73 5.24
N THR A 195 -2.65 -29.60 6.00
CA THR A 195 -2.07 -30.86 5.52
C THR A 195 -3.18 -31.76 5.01
#